data_AF-A0A5R8MC65-F1
#
_entry.id   AF-A0A5R8MC65-F1
#
_cell.length_a   1.000
_cell.length_b   1.000
_cell.length_c   1.000
_cell.angle_alpha   90.00
_cell.angle_beta   90.00
_cell.angle_gamma   90.00
#
_symmetry.space_group_name_H-M   'P 1'
#
loop_
_entity.id
_entity.type
_entity.pdbx_description
1 polymer ?
#
loop_
_entity_poly.entity_id
_entity_poly.type
_entity_poly.pdbx_seq_one_letter_code
_entity_poly.pdbx_strand_id
1 'polypeptide(L)'
;MKRFLAGVLITLAVVFIIRSCKDEKTSKAILEENSMLIQTQIENVSKLIVTEGHFAEVYNYKDSKELFGPLLTADKKALVVVNAAVSISYDLSKVTFELDEPNKTLKITSIPEPEIKLNPDFEYYDVTADYLNPFDAGDYNTIKRNVRNSLLKKVEASTLKTNAQNRLLSELQKIYVLTNSLGWNLVYGDRNIDSPSDFSILP
;
A
#
# COMPACT_ATOMS: atom_id res chain seq x y z
N MET A 1 -17.39 -53.86 -48.09
CA MET A 1 -17.24 -52.40 -47.86
C MET A 1 -17.69 -51.95 -46.46
N LYS A 2 -18.90 -52.30 -45.97
CA LYS A 2 -19.40 -51.86 -44.65
C LYS A 2 -18.49 -52.23 -43.45
N ARG A 3 -17.86 -53.40 -43.44
CA ARG A 3 -16.96 -53.84 -42.34
C ARG A 3 -15.61 -53.11 -42.30
N PHE A 4 -15.12 -52.63 -43.45
CA PHE A 4 -13.88 -51.84 -43.54
C PHE A 4 -14.13 -50.39 -43.07
N LEU A 5 -15.24 -49.80 -43.51
CA LEU A 5 -15.72 -48.50 -43.03
C LEU A 5 -15.94 -48.48 -41.52
N ALA A 6 -16.51 -49.55 -40.94
CA ALA A 6 -16.68 -49.67 -39.50
C ALA A 6 -15.33 -49.66 -38.75
N GLY A 7 -14.31 -50.35 -39.27
CA GLY A 7 -12.96 -50.35 -38.69
C GLY A 7 -12.30 -48.97 -38.68
N VAL A 8 -12.44 -48.21 -39.79
CA VAL A 8 -11.91 -46.83 -39.91
C VAL A 8 -12.61 -45.86 -38.96
N LEU A 9 -13.93 -46.00 -38.79
CA LEU A 9 -14.70 -45.19 -37.84
C LEU A 9 -14.29 -45.45 -36.39
N ILE A 10 -14.06 -46.71 -36.02
CA ILE A 10 -13.62 -47.09 -34.67
C ILE A 10 -12.21 -46.54 -34.39
N THR A 11 -11.26 -46.67 -35.32
CA THR A 11 -9.91 -46.12 -35.12
C THR A 11 -9.92 -44.59 -35.03
N LEU A 12 -10.73 -43.89 -35.84
CA LEU A 12 -10.93 -42.45 -35.72
C LEU A 12 -11.49 -42.06 -34.34
N ALA A 13 -12.51 -42.78 -33.85
CA ALA A 13 -13.08 -42.54 -32.53
C ALA A 13 -12.07 -42.75 -31.40
N VAL A 14 -11.27 -43.82 -31.45
CA VAL A 14 -10.21 -44.07 -30.45
C VAL A 14 -9.13 -42.98 -30.49
N VAL A 15 -8.70 -42.56 -31.67
CA VAL A 15 -7.72 -41.46 -31.82
C VAL A 15 -8.27 -40.15 -31.27
N PHE A 16 -9.54 -39.82 -31.55
CA PHE A 16 -10.19 -38.62 -31.03
C PHE A 16 -10.28 -38.64 -29.49
N ILE A 17 -10.68 -39.77 -28.90
CA ILE A 17 -10.76 -39.92 -27.44
C ILE A 17 -9.39 -39.76 -26.78
N ILE A 18 -8.35 -40.43 -27.31
CA ILE A 18 -6.99 -40.32 -26.78
C ILE A 18 -6.48 -38.89 -26.89
N ARG A 19 -6.77 -38.19 -28.00
CA ARG A 19 -6.39 -36.79 -28.20
C ARG A 19 -7.10 -35.86 -27.22
N SER A 20 -8.43 -35.96 -27.09
CA SER A 20 -9.20 -35.18 -26.12
C SER A 20 -8.73 -35.40 -24.67
N CYS A 21 -8.50 -36.65 -24.26
CA CYS A 21 -8.02 -36.92 -22.89
C CYS A 21 -6.60 -36.39 -22.65
N LYS A 22 -5.73 -36.36 -23.68
CA LYS A 22 -4.40 -35.75 -23.56
C LYS A 22 -4.49 -34.24 -23.48
N ASP A 23 -5.31 -33.61 -24.32
CA ASP A 23 -5.51 -32.16 -24.35
C ASP A 23 -6.12 -31.63 -23.04
N GLU A 24 -7.04 -32.38 -22.41
CA GLU A 24 -7.57 -32.02 -21.08
C GLU A 24 -6.51 -32.11 -19.99
N LYS A 25 -5.67 -33.16 -20.00
CA LYS A 25 -4.61 -33.33 -19.00
C LYS A 25 -3.52 -32.26 -19.13
N THR A 26 -3.11 -31.93 -20.35
CA THR A 26 -2.14 -30.85 -20.59
C THR A 26 -2.72 -29.49 -20.20
N SER A 27 -3.99 -29.22 -20.51
CA SER A 27 -4.65 -27.97 -20.12
C SER A 27 -4.73 -27.80 -18.61
N LYS A 28 -5.04 -28.87 -17.87
CA LYS A 28 -5.05 -28.86 -16.40
C LYS A 28 -3.65 -28.62 -15.82
N ALA A 29 -2.63 -29.29 -16.35
CA ALA A 29 -1.25 -29.10 -15.90
C ALA A 29 -0.75 -27.66 -16.12
N ILE A 30 -1.06 -27.06 -17.29
CA ILE A 30 -0.73 -25.66 -17.57
C ILE A 30 -1.47 -24.70 -16.63
N LEU A 31 -2.74 -24.99 -16.31
CA LEU A 31 -3.51 -24.17 -15.38
C LEU A 31 -2.87 -24.18 -13.99
N GLU A 32 -2.52 -25.36 -13.47
CA GLU A 32 -1.85 -25.54 -12.18
C GLU A 32 -0.48 -24.85 -12.14
N GLU A 33 0.31 -24.99 -13.20
CA GLU A 33 1.60 -24.30 -13.34
C GLU A 33 1.43 -22.78 -13.33
N ASN A 34 0.48 -22.24 -14.11
CA ASN A 34 0.22 -20.80 -14.16
C ASN A 34 -0.29 -20.27 -12.82
N SER A 35 -1.20 -20.97 -12.16
CA SER A 35 -1.67 -20.64 -10.79
C SER A 35 -0.49 -20.55 -9.82
N MET A 36 0.42 -21.53 -9.84
CA MET A 36 1.60 -21.58 -8.98
C MET A 36 2.56 -20.42 -9.27
N LEU A 37 2.79 -20.09 -10.54
CA LEU A 37 3.63 -18.95 -10.93
C LEU A 37 3.03 -17.61 -10.47
N ILE A 38 1.72 -17.43 -10.63
CA ILE A 38 1.01 -16.23 -10.16
C ILE A 38 1.13 -16.10 -8.64
N GLN A 39 0.84 -17.17 -7.90
CA GLN A 39 0.96 -17.17 -6.45
C GLN A 39 2.39 -16.84 -6.01
N THR A 40 3.39 -17.49 -6.60
CA THR A 40 4.81 -17.23 -6.31
C THR A 40 5.18 -15.78 -6.59
N GLN A 41 4.65 -15.18 -7.67
CA GLN A 41 4.89 -13.78 -7.98
C GLN A 41 4.28 -12.85 -6.94
N ILE A 42 3.08 -13.14 -6.46
CA ILE A 42 2.42 -12.36 -5.40
C ILE A 42 3.22 -12.47 -4.10
N GLU A 43 3.69 -13.67 -3.75
CA GLU A 43 4.58 -13.89 -2.61
C GLU A 43 5.90 -13.13 -2.77
N ASN A 44 6.48 -13.05 -3.97
CA ASN A 44 7.71 -12.29 -4.21
C ASN A 44 7.51 -10.77 -4.10
N VAL A 45 6.32 -10.25 -4.39
CA VAL A 45 6.00 -8.83 -4.19
C VAL A 45 5.50 -8.53 -2.78
N SER A 46 5.40 -9.52 -1.88
CA SER A 46 4.98 -9.38 -0.46
C SER A 46 5.99 -8.63 0.44
N LYS A 47 6.65 -7.60 -0.09
CA LYS A 47 7.66 -6.78 0.59
C LYS A 47 7.07 -5.51 1.17
N LEU A 48 7.74 -4.96 2.19
CA LEU A 48 7.48 -3.62 2.68
C LEU A 48 8.08 -2.60 1.70
N ILE A 49 7.23 -1.82 1.05
CA ILE A 49 7.65 -0.66 0.25
C ILE A 49 7.78 0.53 1.20
N VAL A 50 8.93 1.19 1.23
CA VAL A 50 9.16 2.36 2.08
C VAL A 50 9.59 3.54 1.22
N THR A 51 8.94 4.68 1.46
CA THR A 51 9.35 5.98 0.92
C THR A 51 9.63 6.92 2.08
N GLU A 52 10.84 7.46 2.11
CA GLU A 52 11.33 8.29 3.20
C GLU A 52 11.42 9.76 2.78
N GLY A 53 11.29 10.65 3.75
CA GLY A 53 11.44 12.09 3.59
C GLY A 53 11.85 12.75 4.89
N HIS A 54 12.36 13.98 4.80
CA HIS A 54 12.76 14.78 5.94
C HIS A 54 12.02 16.11 5.94
N PHE A 55 11.53 16.52 7.11
CA PHE A 55 10.85 17.78 7.30
C PHE A 55 11.47 18.51 8.48
N ALA A 56 11.67 19.80 8.34
CA ALA A 56 12.10 20.68 9.41
C ALA A 56 11.06 21.77 9.64
N GLU A 57 10.84 22.13 10.90
CA GLU A 57 10.01 23.27 11.25
C GLU A 57 10.44 23.95 12.54
N VAL A 58 10.22 25.26 12.59
CA VAL A 58 10.38 26.03 13.82
C VAL A 58 8.99 26.37 14.35
N TYR A 59 8.71 25.95 15.58
CA TYR A 59 7.44 26.13 16.26
C TYR A 59 7.63 27.08 17.45
N ASN A 60 6.87 28.17 17.49
CA ASN A 60 6.92 29.12 18.60
C ASN A 60 5.72 28.86 19.52
N TYR A 61 5.99 28.29 20.69
CA TYR A 61 4.99 28.04 21.72
C TYR A 61 4.88 29.27 22.62
N LYS A 62 3.64 29.70 22.89
CA LYS A 62 3.31 30.77 23.83
C LYS A 62 2.01 30.43 24.55
N ASP A 63 1.99 30.68 25.85
CA ASP A 63 0.83 30.51 26.70
C ASP A 63 0.81 31.59 27.78
N SER A 64 -0.40 32.03 28.15
CA SER A 64 -0.64 33.12 29.09
C SER A 64 -1.76 32.70 30.03
N LYS A 65 -1.54 32.86 31.33
CA LYS A 65 -2.50 32.51 32.38
C LYS A 65 -2.96 33.76 33.12
N GLU A 66 -4.26 34.01 33.14
CA GLU A 66 -4.85 35.07 33.95
C GLU A 66 -4.85 34.67 35.43
N LEU A 67 -4.39 35.60 36.27
CA LEU A 67 -4.33 35.48 37.71
C LEU A 67 -5.09 36.68 38.27
N PHE A 68 -6.22 36.46 38.95
CA PHE A 68 -7.11 37.55 39.40
C PHE A 68 -7.80 38.33 38.26
N GLY A 69 -8.22 37.62 37.20
CA GLY A 69 -8.90 38.22 36.03
C GLY A 69 -7.91 38.98 35.12
N PRO A 70 -8.36 39.98 34.33
CA PRO A 70 -7.50 40.65 33.34
C PRO A 70 -6.45 41.59 33.94
N LEU A 71 -6.34 41.68 35.27
CA LEU A 71 -5.45 42.60 35.97
C LEU A 71 -4.01 42.09 36.10
N LEU A 72 -3.81 40.76 36.09
CA LEU A 72 -2.48 40.16 36.18
C LEU A 72 -2.44 38.89 35.31
N THR A 73 -1.41 38.79 34.47
CA THR A 73 -1.16 37.65 33.60
C THR A 73 0.24 37.10 33.88
N ALA A 74 0.40 35.78 33.77
CA ALA A 74 1.69 35.10 33.83
C ALA A 74 1.93 34.34 32.53
N ASP A 75 3.04 34.64 31.87
CA ASP A 75 3.35 34.18 30.52
C ASP A 75 4.43 33.09 30.53
N LYS A 76 4.40 32.25 29.50
CA LYS A 76 5.50 31.34 29.16
C LYS A 76 5.64 31.22 27.65
N LYS A 77 6.87 30.97 27.21
CA LYS A 77 7.20 30.77 25.80
C LYS A 77 8.38 29.81 25.61
N ALA A 78 8.40 29.16 24.45
CA ALA A 78 9.52 28.35 24.01
C ALA A 78 9.61 28.39 22.48
N LEU A 79 10.83 28.51 21.96
CA LEU A 79 11.13 28.29 20.54
C LEU A 79 11.55 26.84 20.36
N VAL A 80 10.85 26.09 19.52
CA VAL A 80 11.11 24.66 19.34
C VAL A 80 11.51 24.42 17.89
N VAL A 81 12.74 23.97 17.68
CA VAL A 81 13.20 23.51 16.37
C VAL A 81 12.92 22.01 16.29
N VAL A 82 12.26 21.59 15.22
CA VAL A 82 11.83 20.21 15.02
C VAL A 82 12.41 19.70 13.73
N ASN A 83 13.14 18.59 13.82
CA ASN A 83 13.63 17.83 12.67
C ASN A 83 12.94 16.47 12.66
N ALA A 84 12.23 16.13 11.60
CA ALA A 84 11.45 14.90 11.53
C ALA A 84 11.85 14.04 10.33
N ALA A 85 12.22 12.79 10.61
CA ALA A 85 12.25 11.75 9.61
C ALA A 85 10.84 11.17 9.45
N VAL A 86 10.39 11.08 8.20
CA VAL A 86 9.06 10.59 7.83
C VAL A 86 9.23 9.40 6.92
N SER A 87 8.47 8.34 7.17
CA SER A 87 8.34 7.23 6.23
C SER A 87 6.87 6.94 5.96
N ILE A 88 6.56 6.71 4.68
CA ILE A 88 5.28 6.19 4.23
C ILE A 88 5.54 4.79 3.68
N SER A 89 4.89 3.80 4.26
CA SER A 89 5.10 2.41 3.89
C SER A 89 3.83 1.65 3.54
N TYR A 90 3.95 0.76 2.55
CA TYR A 90 2.93 -0.20 2.17
C TYR A 90 3.45 -1.61 2.41
N ASP A 91 2.72 -2.39 3.18
CA ASP A 91 3.08 -3.77 3.52
C ASP A 91 2.36 -4.73 2.59
N LEU A 92 2.97 -5.03 1.45
CA LEU A 92 2.34 -5.86 0.42
C LEU A 92 2.09 -7.31 0.85
N SER A 93 2.68 -7.76 1.96
CA SER A 93 2.32 -9.06 2.56
C SER A 93 0.87 -9.13 3.04
N LYS A 94 0.23 -7.96 3.23
CA LYS A 94 -1.18 -7.83 3.61
C LYS A 94 -2.13 -7.76 2.42
N VAL A 95 -1.63 -7.85 1.19
CA VAL A 95 -2.50 -7.96 0.00
C VAL A 95 -3.22 -9.30 0.05
N THR A 96 -4.54 -9.27 -0.09
CA THR A 96 -5.36 -10.48 -0.17
C THR A 96 -5.83 -10.69 -1.60
N PHE A 97 -5.87 -11.94 -2.04
CA PHE A 97 -6.27 -12.31 -3.40
C PHE A 97 -6.96 -13.67 -3.43
N GLU A 98 -7.69 -13.91 -4.51
CA GLU A 98 -8.37 -15.16 -4.82
C GLU A 98 -8.02 -15.56 -6.27
N LEU A 99 -7.76 -16.85 -6.49
CA LEU A 99 -7.56 -17.43 -7.81
C LEU A 99 -8.82 -18.18 -8.21
N ASP A 100 -9.50 -17.69 -9.25
CA ASP A 100 -10.57 -18.39 -9.93
C ASP A 100 -9.98 -19.09 -11.16
N GLU A 101 -9.45 -20.29 -10.95
CA GLU A 101 -8.81 -21.08 -12.02
C GLU A 101 -9.78 -21.42 -13.17
N PRO A 102 -11.05 -21.83 -12.92
CA PRO A 102 -12.02 -22.08 -13.99
C PRO A 102 -12.21 -20.89 -14.94
N ASN A 103 -12.26 -19.67 -14.40
CA ASN A 103 -12.40 -18.44 -15.18
C ASN A 103 -11.06 -17.77 -15.49
N LYS A 104 -9.92 -18.40 -15.15
CA LYS A 104 -8.56 -17.85 -15.28
C LYS A 104 -8.47 -16.41 -14.80
N THR A 105 -8.96 -16.16 -13.59
CA THR A 105 -9.05 -14.81 -13.03
C THR A 105 -8.32 -14.73 -11.70
N LEU A 106 -7.35 -13.82 -11.62
CA LEU A 106 -6.79 -13.38 -10.35
C LEU A 106 -7.61 -12.19 -9.84
N LYS A 107 -8.22 -12.34 -8.67
CA LYS A 107 -8.98 -11.29 -8.01
C LYS A 107 -8.21 -10.77 -6.80
N ILE A 108 -7.70 -9.54 -6.87
CA ILE A 108 -7.16 -8.84 -5.70
C ILE A 108 -8.33 -8.29 -4.90
N THR A 109 -8.47 -8.73 -3.65
CA THR A 109 -9.60 -8.38 -2.78
C THR A 109 -9.29 -7.20 -1.86
N SER A 110 -8.03 -7.00 -1.47
CA SER A 110 -7.62 -5.88 -0.63
C SER A 110 -6.17 -5.48 -0.90
N ILE A 111 -5.92 -4.18 -0.88
CA ILE A 111 -4.58 -3.57 -0.87
C ILE A 111 -4.43 -2.83 0.47
N PRO A 112 -3.29 -2.96 1.16
CA PRO A 112 -3.06 -2.27 2.42
C PRO A 112 -3.05 -0.75 2.26
N GLU A 113 -3.62 -0.05 3.24
CA GLU A 113 -3.49 1.40 3.38
C GLU A 113 -2.05 1.80 3.75
N PRO A 114 -1.61 3.03 3.39
CA PRO A 114 -0.29 3.52 3.76
C PRO A 114 -0.14 3.70 5.27
N GLU A 115 0.94 3.19 5.84
CA GLU A 115 1.36 3.50 7.20
C GLU A 115 2.32 4.69 7.20
N ILE A 116 1.94 5.79 7.87
CA ILE A 116 2.78 6.98 8.01
C ILE A 116 3.45 6.96 9.39
N LYS A 117 4.78 6.83 9.41
CA LYS A 117 5.59 6.99 10.62
C LYS A 117 6.29 8.33 10.63
N LEU A 118 6.13 9.05 11.74
CA LEU A 118 6.80 10.32 12.01
C LEU A 118 7.73 10.12 13.20
N ASN A 119 9.01 10.41 13.00
CA ASN A 119 10.03 10.40 14.05
C ASN A 119 10.60 11.82 14.20
N PRO A 120 9.89 12.72 14.91
CA PRO A 120 10.36 14.07 15.20
C PRO A 120 11.35 14.08 16.36
N ASP A 121 12.45 14.79 16.17
CA ASP A 121 13.37 15.23 17.20
C ASP A 121 13.09 16.69 17.56
N PHE A 122 13.16 17.03 18.85
CA PHE A 122 12.76 18.33 19.39
C PHE A 122 13.92 19.00 20.12
N GLU A 123 14.30 20.17 19.63
CA GLU A 123 15.30 21.03 20.26
C GLU A 123 14.63 22.29 20.80
N TYR A 124 14.75 22.51 22.11
CA TYR A 124 14.11 23.63 22.80
C TYR A 124 15.11 24.77 23.01
N TYR A 125 14.74 25.95 22.54
CA TYR A 125 15.48 27.20 22.63
C TYR A 125 14.59 28.29 23.25
N ASP A 126 15.19 29.33 23.82
CA ASP A 126 14.49 30.49 24.40
C ASP A 126 13.30 30.09 25.31
N VAL A 127 13.54 29.10 26.17
CA VAL A 127 12.55 28.59 27.12
C VAL A 127 12.50 29.54 28.31
N THR A 128 11.43 30.32 28.41
CA THR A 128 11.23 31.27 29.52
C THR A 128 9.82 31.13 30.06
N ALA A 129 9.67 31.17 31.39
CA ALA A 129 8.38 31.10 32.06
C ALA A 129 8.37 32.02 33.27
N ASP A 130 7.24 32.70 33.48
CA ASP A 130 6.98 33.44 34.70
C ASP A 130 6.79 32.49 35.88
N TYR A 131 7.13 32.96 37.09
CA TYR A 131 7.08 32.15 38.31
C TYR A 131 5.70 31.52 38.57
N LEU A 132 4.62 32.20 38.17
CA LEU A 132 3.24 31.77 38.38
C LEU A 132 2.64 30.98 37.19
N ASN A 133 3.40 30.79 36.11
CA ASN A 133 3.04 29.93 34.97
C ASN A 133 4.25 29.11 34.48
N PRO A 134 4.79 28.19 35.31
CA PRO A 134 5.88 27.32 34.89
C PRO A 134 5.44 26.32 33.81
N PHE A 135 6.41 25.78 33.08
CA PHE A 135 6.15 24.67 32.16
C PHE A 135 5.74 23.41 32.90
N ASP A 136 4.73 22.73 32.37
CA ASP A 136 4.27 21.43 32.84
C ASP A 136 4.22 20.39 31.71
N ALA A 137 3.92 19.14 32.07
CA ALA A 137 3.82 18.04 31.10
C ALA A 137 2.74 18.28 30.03
N GLY A 138 1.67 19.01 30.35
CA GLY A 138 0.59 19.37 29.43
C GLY A 138 1.07 20.29 28.31
N ASP A 139 1.98 21.22 28.61
CA ASP A 139 2.59 22.11 27.62
C ASP A 139 3.42 21.32 26.61
N TYR A 140 4.31 20.45 27.09
CA TYR A 140 5.14 19.60 26.22
C TYR A 140 4.27 18.68 25.34
N ASN A 141 3.20 18.11 25.90
CA ASN A 141 2.25 17.30 25.14
C ASN A 141 1.49 18.12 24.09
N THR A 142 1.17 19.38 24.40
CA THR A 142 0.53 20.31 23.47
C THR A 142 1.47 20.69 22.32
N ILE A 143 2.73 21.01 22.62
CA ILE A 143 3.77 21.25 21.61
C ILE A 143 3.91 20.02 20.70
N LYS A 144 4.10 18.83 21.27
CA LYS A 144 4.23 17.58 20.50
C LYS A 144 3.05 17.33 19.58
N ARG A 145 1.82 17.49 20.08
CA ARG A 145 0.58 17.30 19.30
C ARG A 145 0.47 18.32 18.15
N ASN A 146 0.72 19.59 18.43
CA ASN A 146 0.61 20.66 17.44
C ASN A 146 1.64 20.50 16.32
N VAL A 147 2.90 20.22 16.68
CA VAL A 147 3.99 19.92 15.74
C VAL A 147 3.65 18.68 14.92
N ARG A 148 3.21 17.58 15.55
CA ARG A 148 2.82 16.37 14.81
C ARG A 148 1.73 16.66 13.77
N ASN A 149 0.72 17.45 14.14
CA ASN A 149 -0.36 17.84 13.22
C ASN A 149 0.14 18.74 12.08
N SER A 150 1.07 19.67 12.36
CA SER A 150 1.72 20.50 11.34
C SER A 150 2.53 19.65 10.35
N LEU A 151 3.35 18.73 10.87
CA LEU A 151 4.13 17.80 10.05
C LEU A 151 3.24 16.91 9.19
N LEU A 152 2.15 16.35 9.73
CA LEU A 152 1.19 15.57 8.94
C LEU A 152 0.62 16.38 7.78
N LYS A 153 0.21 17.64 8.01
CA LYS A 153 -0.27 18.51 6.94
C LYS A 153 0.79 18.76 5.86
N LYS A 154 2.06 18.93 6.25
CA LYS A 154 3.17 19.08 5.31
C LYS A 154 3.42 17.80 4.50
N VAL A 155 3.32 16.63 5.13
CA VAL A 155 3.45 15.34 4.45
C VAL A 155 2.33 15.16 3.42
N GLU A 156 1.09 15.44 3.81
CA GLU A 156 -0.08 15.36 2.91
C GLU A 156 0.00 16.34 1.74
N ALA A 157 0.55 17.54 1.96
CA ALA A 157 0.76 18.53 0.91
C ALA A 157 2.03 18.29 0.05
N SER A 158 2.87 17.32 0.44
CA SER A 158 4.13 17.03 -0.26
C SER A 158 3.96 15.97 -1.35
N THR A 159 4.98 15.82 -2.20
CA THR A 159 5.07 14.72 -3.16
C THR A 159 5.36 13.37 -2.51
N LEU A 160 5.68 13.31 -1.21
CA LEU A 160 6.08 12.07 -0.54
C LEU A 160 4.98 10.99 -0.62
N LYS A 161 3.73 11.38 -0.40
CA LYS A 161 2.57 10.48 -0.47
C LYS A 161 2.37 9.93 -1.88
N THR A 162 2.35 10.82 -2.87
CA THR A 162 2.22 10.44 -4.29
C THR A 162 3.38 9.56 -4.74
N ASN A 163 4.61 9.84 -4.31
CA ASN A 163 5.77 9.02 -4.62
C ASN A 163 5.65 7.61 -4.02
N ALA A 164 5.17 7.51 -2.78
CA ALA A 164 4.92 6.22 -2.15
C ALA A 164 3.84 5.42 -2.90
N GLN A 165 2.75 6.08 -3.29
CA GLN A 165 1.68 5.48 -4.09
C GLN A 165 2.21 5.01 -5.46
N ASN A 166 2.96 5.85 -6.17
CA ASN A 166 3.53 5.47 -7.47
C ASN A 166 4.46 4.24 -7.37
N ARG A 167 5.21 4.10 -6.27
CA ARG A 167 6.03 2.90 -6.02
C ARG A 167 5.16 1.66 -5.76
N LEU A 168 4.08 1.79 -5.00
CA LEU A 168 3.08 0.74 -4.83
C LEU A 168 2.53 0.29 -6.18
N LEU A 169 2.02 1.22 -6.99
CA LEU A 169 1.44 0.92 -8.30
C LEU A 169 2.45 0.22 -9.21
N SER A 170 3.71 0.64 -9.19
CA SER A 170 4.78 0.01 -9.98
C SER A 170 5.04 -1.46 -9.58
N GLU A 171 4.83 -1.83 -8.32
CA GLU A 171 4.94 -3.23 -7.88
C GLU A 171 3.71 -4.04 -8.27
N LEU A 172 2.50 -3.47 -8.13
CA LEU A 172 1.26 -4.12 -8.53
C LEU A 172 1.18 -4.36 -10.05
N GLN A 173 1.71 -3.43 -10.85
CA GLN A 173 1.81 -3.59 -12.30
C GLN A 173 2.61 -4.83 -12.72
N LYS A 174 3.59 -5.28 -11.91
CA LYS A 174 4.33 -6.52 -12.20
C LYS A 174 3.45 -7.76 -12.07
N ILE A 175 2.51 -7.75 -11.12
CA ILE A 175 1.52 -8.82 -10.97
C ILE A 175 0.63 -8.87 -12.22
N TYR A 176 0.16 -7.70 -12.68
CA TYR A 176 -0.65 -7.59 -13.89
C TYR A 176 0.09 -8.13 -15.13
N VAL A 177 1.32 -7.68 -15.37
CA VAL A 177 2.10 -8.10 -16.55
C VAL A 177 2.28 -9.62 -16.57
N LEU A 178 2.62 -10.23 -15.43
CA LEU A 178 2.74 -11.69 -15.36
C LEU A 178 1.39 -12.38 -15.61
N THR A 179 0.35 -11.99 -14.87
CA THR A 179 -1.00 -12.57 -14.96
C THR A 179 -1.52 -12.54 -16.39
N ASN A 180 -1.44 -11.37 -17.04
CA ASN A 180 -1.89 -11.19 -18.41
C ASN A 180 -1.05 -12.02 -19.41
N SER A 181 0.27 -12.09 -19.23
CA SER A 181 1.14 -12.91 -20.09
C SER A 181 0.83 -14.41 -20.03
N LEU A 182 0.24 -14.89 -18.93
CA LEU A 182 -0.22 -16.27 -18.74
C LEU A 182 -1.64 -16.50 -19.30
N GLY A 183 -2.26 -15.46 -19.87
CA GLY A 183 -3.63 -15.49 -20.38
C GLY A 183 -4.69 -15.47 -19.29
N TRP A 184 -4.35 -14.96 -18.10
CA TRP A 184 -5.28 -14.76 -16.99
C TRP A 184 -5.75 -13.30 -16.94
N ASN A 185 -6.97 -13.10 -16.47
CA ASN A 185 -7.55 -11.78 -16.21
C ASN A 185 -7.16 -11.32 -14.80
N LEU A 186 -7.02 -10.01 -14.62
CA LEU A 186 -6.83 -9.40 -13.32
C LEU A 186 -8.04 -8.53 -12.96
N VAL A 187 -8.58 -8.73 -11.77
CA VAL A 187 -9.71 -7.98 -11.23
C VAL A 187 -9.34 -7.40 -9.87
N TYR A 188 -9.72 -6.15 -9.62
CA TYR A 188 -9.67 -5.53 -8.31
C TYR A 188 -11.07 -5.12 -7.87
N GLY A 189 -11.55 -5.67 -6.75
CA GLY A 189 -12.95 -5.51 -6.34
C GLY A 189 -13.90 -6.02 -7.43
N ASP A 190 -14.65 -5.09 -8.04
CA ASP A 190 -15.58 -5.36 -9.14
C ASP A 190 -15.10 -4.83 -10.51
N ARG A 191 -13.82 -4.41 -10.61
CA ARG A 191 -13.26 -3.81 -11.82
C ARG A 191 -12.20 -4.69 -12.46
N ASN A 192 -12.34 -4.91 -13.77
CA ASN A 192 -11.27 -5.50 -14.58
C ASN A 192 -10.13 -4.50 -14.72
N ILE A 193 -8.91 -5.02 -14.68
CA ILE A 193 -7.67 -4.29 -14.92
C ILE A 193 -7.18 -4.75 -16.29
N ASP A 194 -7.36 -3.91 -17.31
CA ASP A 194 -7.06 -4.23 -18.70
C ASP A 194 -5.75 -3.59 -19.18
N SER A 195 -5.18 -2.69 -18.36
CA SER A 195 -3.93 -2.01 -18.63
C SER A 195 -3.18 -1.64 -17.33
N PRO A 196 -1.84 -1.47 -17.39
CA PRO A 196 -1.07 -0.98 -16.24
C PRO A 196 -1.53 0.41 -15.73
N SER A 197 -2.14 1.22 -16.61
CA SER A 197 -2.69 2.53 -16.27
C SER A 197 -3.94 2.44 -15.40
N ASP A 198 -4.70 1.34 -15.43
CA ASP A 198 -5.94 1.21 -14.65
C ASP A 198 -5.68 1.11 -13.14
N PHE A 199 -4.43 0.81 -12.76
CA PHE A 199 -3.95 0.89 -11.38
C PHE A 199 -3.90 2.33 -10.83
N SER A 200 -3.84 3.36 -11.68
CA SER A 200 -3.86 4.76 -11.24
C SER A 200 -5.18 5.19 -10.59
N ILE A 201 -6.20 4.34 -10.69
CA ILE A 201 -7.56 4.55 -10.18
C ILE A 201 -7.77 3.82 -8.84
N LEU A 202 -6.74 3.12 -8.35
CA LEU A 202 -6.73 2.49 -7.03
C LEU A 202 -6.53 3.56 -5.95
N PRO A 203 -7.03 3.33 -4.71
CA PRO A 203 -6.91 4.28 -3.60
C PRO A 203 -5.47 4.79 -3.36
#